data_AF-A0A818K9G0-F1
#
_entry.id   AF-A0A818K9G0-F1
#
_cell.length_a   1.000
_cell.length_b   1.000
_cell.length_c   1.000
_cell.angle_alpha   90.00
_cell.angle_beta   90.00
_cell.angle_gamma   90.00
#
_symmetry.space_group_name_H-M   'P 1'
#
loop_
_entity.id
_entity.type
_entity.pdbx_description
1 polymer ?
#
loop_
_entity_poly.entity_id
_entity_poly.type
_entity_poly.pdbx_seq_one_letter_code
_entity_poly.pdbx_strand_id
1 'polypeptide(L)'
;MGILNQLKSMKPAFPSTVALIKGAVTFPVSSVVCEKSFSRMKLTKNYARNSMGDERLSDLNVLNIEREFGIDFEKVIDVFSIQHKNIRILLM
;
A
#
# COMPACT_ATOMS: atom_id res chain seq x y z
N MET A 1 4.24 -18.90 7.80
CA MET A 1 5.17 -19.33 6.72
C MET A 1 5.44 -20.85 6.65
N GLY A 2 4.69 -21.72 7.35
CA GLY A 2 4.92 -23.18 7.30
C GLY A 2 4.23 -23.90 6.12
N ILE A 3 2.98 -23.52 5.80
CA ILE A 3 2.11 -24.25 4.87
C ILE A 3 2.60 -24.16 3.41
N LEU A 4 3.10 -23.01 2.97
CA LEU A 4 3.62 -22.83 1.61
C LEU A 4 4.87 -23.67 1.33
N ASN A 5 5.71 -23.92 2.33
CA ASN A 5 6.91 -24.75 2.16
C ASN A 5 6.55 -26.24 2.12
N GLN A 6 5.54 -26.68 2.87
CA GLN A 6 5.00 -28.05 2.78
C GLN A 6 4.37 -28.33 1.41
N LEU A 7 3.64 -27.35 0.85
CA LEU A 7 3.03 -27.46 -0.49
C LEU A 7 4.07 -27.54 -1.63
N LYS A 8 5.25 -26.93 -1.46
CA LYS A 8 6.34 -27.04 -2.45
C LYS A 8 6.86 -28.46 -2.59
N SER A 9 6.85 -29.25 -1.50
CA SER A 9 7.29 -30.65 -1.53
C SER A 9 6.30 -31.58 -2.24
N MET A 10 5.00 -31.22 -2.30
CA MET A 10 3.92 -32.01 -2.93
C MET A 10 3.64 -31.62 -4.39
N LYS A 11 4.31 -30.57 -4.89
CA LYS A 11 4.22 -30.07 -6.26
C LYS A 11 4.45 -31.13 -7.37
N PRO A 12 5.37 -32.10 -7.23
CA PRO A 12 5.57 -33.11 -8.28
C PRO A 12 4.44 -34.15 -8.36
N ALA A 13 3.67 -34.36 -7.29
CA ALA A 13 2.58 -35.34 -7.25
C ALA A 13 1.23 -34.76 -7.70
N PHE A 14 0.93 -33.51 -7.33
CA PHE A 14 -0.37 -32.87 -7.60
C PHE A 14 -0.23 -31.38 -7.98
N PRO A 15 0.26 -31.08 -9.20
CA PRO A 15 0.55 -29.71 -9.62
C PRO A 15 -0.69 -28.80 -9.64
N SER A 16 -1.84 -29.32 -10.09
CA SER A 16 -3.09 -28.56 -10.21
C SER A 16 -3.69 -28.18 -8.85
N THR A 17 -3.67 -29.11 -7.90
CA THR A 17 -4.18 -28.89 -6.53
C THR A 17 -3.32 -27.89 -5.77
N VAL A 18 -1.99 -27.98 -5.91
CA VAL A 18 -1.07 -27.02 -5.29
C VAL A 18 -1.23 -25.63 -5.91
N ALA A 19 -1.48 -25.51 -7.21
CA ALA A 19 -1.77 -24.23 -7.87
C ALA A 19 -3.07 -23.60 -7.35
N LEU A 20 -4.13 -24.40 -7.17
CA LEU A 20 -5.41 -23.94 -6.65
C LEU A 20 -5.32 -23.50 -5.19
N ILE A 21 -4.63 -24.27 -4.33
CA ILE A 21 -4.40 -23.90 -2.92
C ILE A 21 -3.52 -22.65 -2.83
N LYS A 22 -2.47 -22.56 -3.65
CA LYS A 22 -1.63 -21.36 -3.70
C LYS A 22 -2.47 -20.15 -4.10
N GLY A 23 -3.30 -20.27 -5.13
CA GLY A 23 -4.29 -19.29 -5.55
C GLY A 23 -5.19 -18.86 -4.40
N ALA A 24 -5.82 -19.82 -3.72
CA ALA A 24 -6.71 -19.58 -2.58
C ALA A 24 -6.03 -18.89 -1.38
N VAL A 25 -4.73 -19.13 -1.16
CA VAL A 25 -3.94 -18.47 -0.11
C VAL A 25 -3.49 -17.06 -0.53
N THR A 26 -3.26 -16.82 -1.83
CA THR A 26 -3.00 -15.46 -2.36
C THR A 26 -4.26 -14.62 -2.48
N PHE A 27 -5.42 -15.23 -2.73
CA PHE A 27 -6.69 -14.54 -2.56
C PHE A 27 -6.78 -14.16 -1.09
N PRO A 28 -6.78 -12.86 -0.78
CA PRO A 28 -6.93 -12.46 0.59
C PRO A 28 -8.34 -12.88 1.00
N VAL A 29 -8.46 -13.94 1.79
CA VAL A 29 -9.56 -14.06 2.76
C VAL A 29 -9.44 -12.95 3.82
N SER A 30 -8.46 -12.06 3.69
CA SER A 30 -8.22 -10.89 4.55
C SER A 30 -9.02 -9.68 4.08
N SER A 31 -10.32 -9.68 4.37
CA SER A 31 -11.09 -8.44 4.49
C SER A 31 -10.35 -7.44 5.39
N VAL A 32 -9.69 -7.94 6.44
CA VAL A 32 -8.96 -7.16 7.46
C VAL A 32 -7.90 -6.22 6.88
N VAL A 33 -7.14 -6.61 5.85
CA VAL A 33 -6.10 -5.75 5.26
C VAL A 33 -6.75 -4.61 4.48
N CYS A 34 -7.80 -4.91 3.70
CA CYS A 34 -8.59 -3.89 3.02
C CYS A 34 -9.29 -2.97 4.01
N GLU A 35 -9.97 -3.51 5.02
CA GLU A 35 -10.65 -2.75 6.08
C GLU A 35 -9.69 -1.79 6.80
N LYS A 36 -8.47 -2.25 7.12
CA LYS A 36 -7.42 -1.40 7.69
C LYS A 36 -7.07 -0.25 6.75
N SER A 37 -6.90 -0.50 5.45
CA SER A 37 -6.63 0.52 4.44
C SER A 37 -7.79 1.50 4.25
N PHE A 38 -9.04 1.01 4.19
CA PHE A 38 -10.24 1.84 4.07
C PHE A 38 -10.49 2.69 5.31
N SER A 39 -10.25 2.15 6.50
CA SER A 39 -10.33 2.90 7.77
C SER A 39 -9.34 4.06 7.80
N ARG A 40 -8.10 3.83 7.35
CA ARG A 40 -7.08 4.90 7.23
C ARG A 40 -7.42 5.92 6.14
N MET A 41 -7.99 5.48 5.02
CA MET A 41 -8.46 6.39 3.98
C MET A 41 -9.58 7.29 4.49
N LYS A 42 -10.52 6.76 5.28
CA LYS A 42 -11.58 7.53 5.93
C LYS A 42 -11.03 8.62 6.86
N LEU A 43 -9.94 8.35 7.58
CA LEU A 43 -9.25 9.36 8.40
C LEU A 43 -8.53 10.43 7.57
N THR A 44 -7.96 10.04 6.43
CA THR A 44 -7.27 10.95 5.50
C THR A 44 -8.26 11.89 4.79
N LYS A 45 -9.43 11.36 4.44
CA LYS A 45 -10.54 12.07 3.81
C LYS A 45 -11.37 12.81 4.87
N ASN A 46 -10.91 13.98 5.30
CA ASN A 46 -11.69 14.87 6.16
C ASN A 46 -12.65 15.75 5.34
N TYR A 47 -13.62 16.40 6.01
CA TYR A 47 -14.60 17.26 5.37
C TYR A 47 -13.96 18.38 4.51
N ALA A 48 -12.86 18.97 4.99
CA ALA A 48 -12.12 20.03 4.27
C ALA A 48 -11.31 19.52 3.06
N ARG A 49 -10.98 18.22 3.00
CA ARG A 49 -10.18 17.56 1.94
C ARG A 49 -11.03 16.74 0.98
N ASN A 50 -12.35 16.77 1.12
CA ASN A 50 -13.28 16.01 0.28
C ASN A 50 -13.31 16.48 -1.18
N SER A 51 -12.68 17.62 -1.50
CA SER A 51 -12.51 18.15 -2.87
C SER A 51 -11.27 17.60 -3.61
N MET A 52 -10.46 16.74 -2.98
CA MET A 52 -9.28 16.17 -3.64
C MET A 52 -9.68 15.10 -4.66
N GLY A 53 -8.97 15.07 -5.80
CA GLY A 53 -9.13 14.02 -6.80
C GLY A 53 -8.71 12.64 -6.28
N ASP A 54 -9.36 11.59 -6.80
CA ASP A 54 -9.17 10.21 -6.35
C ASP A 54 -7.73 9.70 -6.55
N GLU A 55 -7.04 10.18 -7.58
CA GLU A 55 -5.62 9.87 -7.85
C GLU A 55 -4.73 10.33 -6.68
N ARG A 56 -4.80 11.62 -6.34
CA ARG A 56 -4.05 12.21 -5.22
C ARG A 56 -4.43 11.58 -3.87
N LEU A 57 -5.70 11.20 -3.68
CA LEU A 57 -6.13 10.49 -2.48
C LEU A 57 -5.51 9.09 -2.39
N SER A 58 -5.42 8.39 -3.52
CA SER A 58 -4.83 7.05 -3.60
C SER A 58 -3.33 7.10 -3.28
N ASP A 59 -2.59 8.05 -3.86
CA ASP A 59 -1.16 8.24 -3.60
C ASP A 59 -0.89 8.53 -2.12
N LEU A 60 -1.67 9.41 -1.51
CA LEU A 60 -1.56 9.70 -0.08
C LEU A 60 -1.90 8.50 0.79
N ASN A 61 -2.86 7.66 0.38
CA ASN A 61 -3.21 6.47 1.11
C ASN A 61 -2.07 5.44 1.07
N VAL A 62 -1.39 5.28 -0.07
CA VAL A 62 -0.18 4.43 -0.20
C VAL A 62 0.92 4.95 0.74
N LEU A 63 1.22 6.24 0.71
CA LEU A 63 2.21 6.86 1.62
C LEU A 63 1.82 6.68 3.10
N ASN A 64 0.52 6.71 3.42
CA ASN A 64 0.03 6.51 4.78
C ASN A 64 0.17 5.04 5.22
N ILE A 65 -0.09 4.09 4.32
CA ILE A 65 0.05 2.66 4.57
C ILE A 65 1.50 2.29 4.80
N GLU A 66 2.38 2.74 3.91
CA GLU A 66 3.82 2.44 3.88
C GLU A 66 4.66 3.35 4.80
N ARG A 67 4.05 3.99 5.81
CA ARG A 67 4.75 4.86 6.78
C ARG A 67 5.89 4.19 7.55
N GLU A 68 5.98 2.85 7.51
CA GLU A 68 7.05 2.06 8.13
C GLU A 68 8.34 2.08 7.28
N PHE A 69 8.25 2.37 5.99
CA PHE A 69 9.40 2.65 5.16
C PHE A 69 9.92 4.06 5.49
N GLY A 70 11.19 4.14 5.92
CA GLY A 70 11.85 5.41 6.21
C GLY A 70 11.99 6.26 4.95
N ILE A 71 11.10 7.23 4.77
CA ILE A 71 11.19 8.22 3.70
C ILE A 71 12.18 9.30 4.12
N ASP A 72 13.17 9.55 3.28
CA ASP A 72 14.13 10.64 3.45
C ASP A 72 13.48 11.95 3.00
N PHE A 73 12.93 12.70 3.96
CA PHE A 73 12.20 13.93 3.69
C PHE A 73 13.06 15.01 3.03
N GLU A 74 14.36 15.06 3.32
CA GLU A 74 15.27 16.05 2.71
C GLU A 74 15.38 15.81 1.20
N LYS A 75 15.54 14.56 0.77
CA LYS A 75 15.54 14.22 -0.66
C LYS A 75 14.22 14.55 -1.33
N VAL A 76 13.10 14.33 -0.65
CA VAL A 76 11.77 14.67 -1.20
C VAL A 76 11.64 16.19 -1.38
N ILE A 77 12.14 16.98 -0.42
CA ILE A 77 12.14 18.44 -0.51
C ILE A 77 13.04 18.92 -1.66
N ASP A 78 14.24 18.35 -1.82
CA ASP A 78 15.14 18.69 -2.92
C ASP A 78 14.51 18.40 -4.29
N VAL A 79 13.93 17.21 -4.46
CA VAL A 79 13.25 16.83 -5.71
C VAL A 79 12.06 17.75 -5.99
N PHE A 80 11.26 18.05 -4.96
CA PHE A 80 10.12 18.95 -5.09
C PHE A 80 10.56 20.38 -5.46
N SER A 81 11.62 20.89 -4.85
CA SER A 81 12.22 22.20 -5.15
C SER A 81 12.68 22.30 -6.60
N ILE A 82 13.29 21.25 -7.13
CA ILE A 82 13.74 21.17 -8.53
C ILE A 82 12.55 21.14 -9.50
N GLN A 83 11.50 20.35 -9.20
CA GLN A 83 10.33 20.19 -10.07
C GLN A 83 9.36 21.38 -10.02
N HIS A 84 9.23 22.05 -8.87
CA HIS A 84 8.27 23.13 -8.65
C HIS A 84 9.00 24.39 -8.17
N LYS A 85 9.71 25.05 -9.11
CA LYS A 85 10.53 26.26 -8.88
C LYS A 85 9.86 27.43 -8.12
N ASN A 86 8.54 27.44 -7.94
CA ASN A 86 7.79 28.57 -7.37
C ASN A 86 6.82 28.22 -6.22
N ILE A 87 6.87 27.02 -5.64
CA ILE A 87 5.98 26.64 -4.53
C ILE A 87 6.77 26.62 -3.23
N ARG A 88 6.81 27.75 -2.52
CA ARG A 88 7.38 27.82 -1.17
C ARG A 88 6.42 27.15 -0.20
N ILE A 89 6.76 25.93 0.24
CA ILE A 89 6.10 25.31 1.38
C ILE A 89 6.85 25.79 2.62
N LEU A 90 6.30 26.80 3.30
CA LEU A 90 6.81 27.25 4.60
C LEU A 90 6.39 26.19 5.64
N LEU A 91 7.31 25.30 6.00
CA LEU A 91 7.17 24.46 7.18
C LEU A 91 7.58 25.32 8.38
N MET A 92 6.58 25.82 9.11
CA MET A 92 6.75 26.41 10.45
C MET A 92 6.85 25.31 11.49
#